data_AF-A0A9X1TEX1-F1
#
_entry.id   AF-A0A9X1TEX1-F1
#
_cell.length_a   1.000
_cell.length_b   1.000
_cell.length_c   1.000
_cell.angle_alpha   90.00
_cell.angle_beta   90.00
_cell.angle_gamma   90.00
#
_symmetry.space_group_name_H-M   'P 1'
#
loop_
_entity.id
_entity.type
_entity.pdbx_description
1 polymer ?
#
loop_
_entity_poly.entity_id
_entity_poly.type
_entity_poly.pdbx_seq_one_letter_code
_entity_poly.pdbx_strand_id
1 'polypeptide(L)' 'MPEFDFKRFHIRSMNAGSDEERAQINQELKDLYASLSEEEKTIFNEQLQKFLAKEVSRIKSDYESIQGLDQPN' A
#
# COMPACT_ATOMS: atom_id res chain seq x y z
N MET A 1 15.17 -13.57 3.15
CA MET A 1 13.74 -13.29 3.43
C MET A 1 13.08 -12.91 2.12
N PRO A 2 11.87 -13.41 1.83
CA PRO A 2 11.09 -12.95 0.69
C PRO A 2 10.80 -11.44 0.86
N GLU A 3 11.02 -10.68 -0.21
CA GLU A 3 10.68 -9.25 -0.28
C GLU A 3 9.45 -9.10 -1.16
N PHE A 4 8.38 -8.52 -0.60
CA PHE A 4 7.12 -8.37 -1.29
C PHE A 4 7.02 -6.97 -1.89
N ASP A 5 6.80 -6.92 -3.20
CA ASP A 5 6.82 -5.66 -3.96
C ASP A 5 5.46 -4.93 -3.89
N PHE A 6 5.05 -4.56 -2.67
CA PHE A 6 3.77 -3.85 -2.40
C PHE A 6 3.62 -2.57 -3.21
N LYS A 7 4.74 -1.91 -3.52
CA LYS A 7 4.77 -0.70 -4.35
C LYS A 7 4.21 -0.97 -5.75
N ARG A 8 4.52 -2.12 -6.35
CA ARG A 8 3.99 -2.52 -7.66
C ARG A 8 2.47 -2.71 -7.61
N PHE A 9 1.96 -3.39 -6.58
CA PHE A 9 0.51 -3.57 -6.40
C PHE A 9 -0.19 -2.23 -6.14
N HIS A 10 0.41 -1.34 -5.33
CA HIS A 10 -0.13 -0.02 -5.04
C HIS A 10 -0.20 0.86 -6.30
N ILE A 11 0.88 0.94 -7.07
CA ILE A 11 0.93 1.71 -8.33
C ILE A 11 -0.07 1.14 -9.34
N ARG A 12 -0.16 -0.19 -9.50
CA ARG A 12 -1.17 -0.80 -10.39
C ARG A 12 -2.59 -0.46 -9.94
N SER A 13 -2.87 -0.51 -8.65
CA SER A 13 -4.20 -0.20 -8.09
C SER A 13 -4.58 1.28 -8.24
N MET A 14 -3.59 2.19 -8.12
CA MET A 14 -3.78 3.63 -8.39
C MET A 14 -4.03 3.91 -9.88
N ASN A 15 -3.35 3.21 -10.79
CA ASN A 15 -3.50 3.39 -12.23
C ASN A 15 -4.65 2.57 -12.84
N ALA A 16 -5.28 1.69 -12.05
CA ALA A 16 -6.46 0.94 -12.49
C ALA A 16 -7.57 1.92 -12.84
N GLY A 17 -8.08 1.82 -14.08
CA GLY A 17 -9.11 2.70 -14.60
C GLY A 17 -10.52 2.30 -14.16
N SER A 18 -10.65 1.16 -13.48
CA SER A 18 -11.92 0.58 -13.05
C SER A 18 -11.79 -0.15 -11.71
N ASP A 19 -12.92 -0.28 -11.01
CA ASP A 19 -12.98 -1.01 -9.74
C ASP A 19 -12.77 -2.52 -9.93
N GLU A 20 -13.08 -3.07 -11.12
CA GLU A 20 -12.81 -4.47 -11.47
C GLU A 20 -11.31 -4.76 -11.58
N GLU A 21 -10.52 -3.86 -12.18
CA GLU A 21 -9.06 -4.00 -12.21
C GLU A 21 -8.46 -3.91 -10.80
N ARG A 22 -8.98 -3.01 -9.95
CA ARG A 22 -8.58 -2.95 -8.54
C ARG A 22 -8.94 -4.23 -7.79
N ALA A 23 -10.13 -4.79 -8.06
CA ALA A 23 -10.57 -6.04 -7.47
C ALA A 23 -9.67 -7.21 -7.89
N GLN A 24 -9.26 -7.28 -9.16
CA GLN A 24 -8.30 -8.28 -9.64
C GLN A 24 -6.94 -8.14 -8.96
N ILE A 25 -6.41 -6.92 -8.84
CA ILE A 25 -5.13 -6.66 -8.17
C ILE A 25 -5.20 -7.06 -6.68
N ASN A 26 -6.31 -6.75 -6.02
CA ASN A 26 -6.54 -7.17 -4.64
C ASN A 26 -6.67 -8.69 -4.52
N GLN A 27 -7.25 -9.35 -5.52
CA GLN A 27 -7.35 -10.80 -5.57
C GLN A 27 -5.96 -11.45 -5.76
N GLU A 28 -5.14 -10.94 -6.68
CA GLU A 28 -3.74 -11.37 -6.85
C GLU A 28 -2.95 -11.26 -5.53
N LEU A 29 -3.15 -10.18 -4.77
CA LEU A 29 -2.50 -9.98 -3.47
C LEU A 29 -2.98 -11.00 -2.42
N LYS A 30 -4.28 -11.30 -2.38
CA LYS A 30 -4.87 -12.31 -1.49
C LYS A 30 -4.41 -13.72 -1.83
N ASP A 31 -4.34 -14.04 -3.13
CA ASP A 31 -3.89 -15.34 -3.60
C ASP A 31 -2.41 -15.55 -3.30
N LEU A 32 -1.59 -14.50 -3.45
CA LEU A 32 -0.21 -14.50 -3.00
C LEU A 32 -0.15 -14.79 -1.50
N TYR A 33 -0.89 -14.06 -0.66
CA TYR A 33 -0.93 -14.29 0.79
C TYR A 33 -1.37 -15.70 1.17
N ALA A 34 -2.34 -16.27 0.44
CA ALA A 34 -2.83 -17.63 0.66
C ALA A 34 -1.80 -18.71 0.27
N SER A 35 -0.92 -18.41 -0.70
CA SER A 35 0.16 -19.31 -1.12
C SER A 35 1.35 -19.35 -0.15
N LEU A 36 1.45 -18.39 0.77
CA LEU A 36 2.56 -18.28 1.73
C LEU A 36 2.41 -19.25 2.90
N SER A 37 3.55 -19.70 3.42
CA SER A 37 3.62 -20.40 4.70
C SER A 37 3.38 -19.45 5.89
N GLU A 38 3.12 -19.98 7.09
CA GLU A 38 2.88 -19.17 8.29
C GLU A 38 4.05 -18.22 8.65
N GLU A 39 5.28 -18.67 8.44
CA GLU A 39 6.48 -17.83 8.63
C GLU A 39 6.52 -16.69 7.62
N GLU A 40 6.20 -16.97 6.36
CA GLU A 40 6.18 -15.98 5.30
C GLU A 40 5.01 -15.00 5.42
N LYS A 41 3.85 -15.45 5.92
CA LYS A 41 2.72 -14.58 6.25
C LYS A 41 3.07 -13.57 7.33
N THR A 42 3.87 -13.98 8.32
CA THR A 42 4.38 -13.07 9.35
C THR A 42 5.25 -11.98 8.71
N ILE A 43 6.21 -12.37 7.88
CA ILE A 43 7.09 -11.45 7.15
C ILE A 43 6.28 -10.53 6.21
N PHE A 44 5.27 -11.07 5.52
CA PHE A 44 4.37 -10.33 4.64
C PHE A 44 3.61 -9.26 5.42
N ASN A 45 3.02 -9.62 6.56
CA ASN A 45 2.25 -8.70 7.39
C ASN A 45 3.13 -7.57 7.95
N GLU A 46 4.35 -7.87 8.41
CA GLU A 46 5.31 -6.86 8.87
C GLU A 46 5.71 -5.90 7.75
N GLN A 47 6.04 -6.42 6.57
CA GLN A 47 6.40 -5.58 5.43
C GLN A 47 5.21 -4.76 4.92
N LEU A 48 3.99 -5.31 4.92
CA LEU A 48 2.77 -4.60 4.55
C LEU A 48 2.48 -3.45 5.52
N GLN A 49 2.56 -3.70 6.83
CA GLN A 49 2.38 -2.66 7.85
C GLN A 49 3.42 -1.54 7.69
N LYS A 50 4.69 -1.90 7.45
CA LYS A 50 5.75 -0.91 7.20
C LYS A 50 5.50 -0.11 5.92
N PHE A 51 5.01 -0.74 4.86
CA PHE A 51 4.65 -0.08 3.61
C PHE A 51 3.48 0.89 3.81
N LEU A 52 2.39 0.44 4.46
CA LEU A 52 1.23 1.27 4.77
C LEU A 52 1.59 2.45 5.67
N ALA A 53 2.40 2.23 6.72
CA ALA A 53 2.86 3.32 7.59
C ALA A 53 3.66 4.38 6.81
N LYS A 54 4.49 3.95 5.85
CA LYS A 54 5.27 4.86 5.00
C LYS A 54 4.40 5.65 4.01
N GLU A 55 3.44 5.00 3.37
CA GLU A 55 2.53 5.65 2.41
C GLU A 55 1.50 6.54 3.13
N VAL A 56 0.95 6.13 4.27
CA VAL A 56 0.07 6.97 5.12
C VAL A 56 0.84 8.16 5.68
N SER A 57 2.11 8.00 6.08
CA SER A 57 2.94 9.12 6.51
C SER A 57 3.20 10.12 5.39
N ARG A 58 3.28 9.69 4.13
CA ARG A 58 3.33 10.59 2.97
C ARG A 58 2.02 11.35 2.77
N ILE A 59 0.89 10.66 2.86
CA ILE A 59 -0.44 11.29 2.74
C ILE A 59 -0.64 12.35 3.83
N LYS A 60 -0.23 12.07 5.08
CA LYS A 60 -0.28 13.06 6.17
C LYS A 60 0.62 14.26 5.91
N SER A 61 1.85 14.02 5.45
CA SER A 61 2.81 15.08 5.11
C SER A 61 2.31 15.98 3.98
N ASP A 62 1.69 15.40 2.95
CA ASP A 62 1.12 16.17 1.84
C ASP A 62 -0.13 16.94 2.27
N TYR A 63 -0.94 16.40 3.19
CA TYR A 63 -2.11 17.10 3.75
C TYR A 63 -1.71 18.28 4.67
N GLU A 64 -0.67 18.11 5.50
CA GLU A 64 -0.11 19.18 6.34
C GLU A 64 0.61 20.26 5.50
N SER A 65 1.22 19.89 4.37
CA SER A 65 1.85 20.85 3.45
C SER A 65 0.83 21.74 2.72
N ILE A 66 -0.39 21.23 2.50
CA ILE A 66 -1.49 22.00 1.90
C ILE A 66 -2.19 22.87 2.96
N GLN A 67 -2.27 22.45 4.23
CA GLN A 67 -2.81 23.27 5.32
C GLN A 67 -1.81 24.34 5.85
N GLY A 68 -0.52 24.20 5.57
CA GLY A 68 0.51 25.20 5.92
C GLY A 68 0.52 26.47 5.06
N LEU A 69 -0.34 26.58 4.03
CA LEU A 69 -0.48 27.78 3.20
C LEU A 69 -1.66 28.67 3.60
N ASP A 70 -2.44 28.30 4.61
CA ASP A 70 -3.59 29.09 5.13
C ASP A 70 -3.31 29.63 6.55
N GLN A 71 -2.12 30.19 6.77
CA GLN A 71 -1.93 31.15 7.85
C GLN A 71 -1.99 32.57 7.26
N PRO A 72 -3.16 33.23 7.28
CA PRO A 72 -3.18 34.68 7.19
C PRO A 72 -2.53 35.28 8.44
N ASN A 73 -1.59 36.21 8.19
CA ASN A 73 -0.94 37.11 9.13
C ASN A 73 -1.87 37.67 10.23
#